data_AF-A0A651GBV1-F1
#
_entry.id   AF-A0A651GBV1-F1
#
_cell.length_a   1.000
_cell.length_b   1.000
_cell.length_c   1.000
_cell.angle_alpha   90.00
_cell.angle_beta   90.00
_cell.angle_gamma   90.00
#
_symmetry.space_group_name_H-M   'P 1'
#
loop_
_entity.id
_entity.type
_entity.pdbx_description
1 polymer ?
#
loop_
_entity_poly.entity_id
_entity_poly.type
_entity_poly.pdbx_seq_one_letter_code
_entity_poly.pdbx_strand_id
1 'polypeptide(L)'
;MKKGILGGLIGVSIVLSIDSLSRVFIALSLDTSILMFSYSEYDGFIWPILLTVIAMLSAFAGAVFSFTYGKSHKYSSILSYLLSLILLRYGQIHLLYETETIVYPIIALILSLIAVLLAWKLIFPKPKAPESKDETEEKYHTAN
;
A
#
# COMPACT_ATOMS: atom_id res chain seq x y z
N MET A 1 -4.59 -13.29 -16.98
CA MET A 1 -3.29 -12.59 -16.85
C MET A 1 -3.36 -11.11 -17.21
N LYS A 2 -3.86 -10.72 -18.41
CA LYS A 2 -3.93 -9.30 -18.85
C LYS A 2 -4.56 -8.35 -17.81
N LYS A 3 -5.69 -8.73 -17.21
CA LYS A 3 -6.39 -7.91 -16.19
C LYS A 3 -5.62 -7.77 -14.86
N GLY A 4 -4.81 -8.76 -14.49
CA GLY A 4 -4.00 -8.70 -13.26
C GLY A 4 -2.79 -7.78 -13.40
N ILE A 5 -2.12 -7.83 -14.55
CA ILE A 5 -1.04 -6.87 -14.87
C ILE A 5 -1.59 -5.44 -14.94
N LEU A 6 -2.72 -5.25 -15.63
CA LEU A 6 -3.37 -3.95 -15.72
C LEU A 6 -3.79 -3.41 -14.33
N GLY A 7 -4.37 -4.26 -13.47
CA GLY A 7 -4.68 -3.88 -12.09
C GLY A 7 -3.46 -3.46 -11.29
N GLY A 8 -2.32 -4.14 -11.46
CA GLY A 8 -1.04 -3.76 -10.85
C GLY A 8 -0.56 -2.38 -11.32
N LEU A 9 -0.60 -2.13 -12.62
CA LEU A 9 -0.22 -0.84 -13.20
C LEU A 9 -1.10 0.29 -12.69
N ILE A 10 -2.43 0.12 -12.69
CA ILE A 10 -3.35 1.14 -12.17
C ILE A 10 -3.06 1.41 -10.68
N GLY A 11 -2.85 0.36 -9.89
CA GLY A 11 -2.49 0.50 -8.48
C GLY A 11 -1.24 1.35 -8.29
N VAL A 12 -0.18 1.13 -9.07
CA VAL A 12 1.05 1.93 -8.97
C VAL A 12 0.88 3.34 -9.53
N SER A 13 0.05 3.55 -10.55
CA SER A 13 -0.30 4.89 -11.02
C SER A 13 -0.95 5.72 -9.90
N ILE A 14 -1.81 5.12 -9.07
CA ILE A 14 -2.38 5.79 -7.89
C ILE A 14 -1.27 6.22 -6.92
N VAL A 15 -0.29 5.35 -6.65
CA VAL A 15 0.84 5.67 -5.78
C VAL A 15 1.63 6.87 -6.32
N LEU A 16 1.98 6.82 -7.60
CA LEU A 16 2.72 7.89 -8.28
C LEU A 16 1.96 9.22 -8.26
N SER A 17 0.66 9.20 -8.54
CA SER A 17 -0.16 10.40 -8.56
C SER A 17 -0.23 11.05 -7.17
N ILE A 18 -0.48 10.26 -6.12
CA ILE A 18 -0.58 10.79 -4.75
C ILE A 18 0.78 11.30 -4.26
N ASP A 19 1.87 10.54 -4.47
CA ASP A 19 3.23 10.94 -4.08
C ASP A 19 3.64 12.25 -4.79
N SER A 20 3.38 12.35 -6.10
CA SER A 20 3.69 13.56 -6.89
C SER A 20 2.86 14.76 -6.45
N LEU A 21 1.55 14.60 -6.28
CA LEU A 21 0.67 15.70 -5.83
C LEU A 21 1.07 16.19 -4.44
N SER A 22 1.40 15.28 -3.53
CA SER A 22 1.82 15.64 -2.19
C SER A 22 3.08 16.48 -2.19
N ARG A 23 4.05 16.15 -3.04
CA ARG A 23 5.29 16.93 -3.20
C ARG A 23 5.04 18.30 -3.82
N VAL A 24 4.12 18.39 -4.77
CA VAL A 24 3.67 19.68 -5.33
C VAL A 24 3.07 20.56 -4.23
N PHE A 25 2.18 20.01 -3.39
CA PHE A 25 1.60 20.75 -2.27
C PHE A 25 2.64 21.23 -1.26
N ILE A 26 3.60 20.36 -0.90
CA ILE A 26 4.66 20.73 0.05
C ILE A 26 5.53 21.85 -0.54
N ALA A 27 5.97 21.70 -1.79
CA ALA A 27 6.79 22.71 -2.47
C ALA A 27 6.09 24.08 -2.55
N LEU A 28 4.79 24.10 -2.88
CA LEU A 28 3.98 25.32 -2.86
C LEU A 28 3.84 25.91 -1.45
N SER A 29 3.76 25.08 -0.42
CA SER A 29 3.61 25.55 0.96
C SER A 29 4.88 26.14 1.57
N LEU A 30 6.04 25.73 1.06
CA LEU A 30 7.36 26.15 1.55
C LEU A 30 8.03 27.19 0.64
N ASP A 31 7.39 27.56 -0.47
CA ASP A 31 7.98 28.42 -1.52
C ASP A 31 9.33 27.90 -2.03
N THR A 32 9.42 26.57 -2.21
CA THR A 32 10.62 25.89 -2.71
C THR A 32 10.38 25.29 -4.09
N SER A 33 11.46 24.93 -4.80
CA SER A 33 11.35 24.10 -5.99
C SER A 33 10.75 22.73 -5.65
N ILE A 34 10.15 22.07 -6.65
CA ILE A 34 9.63 20.71 -6.48
C ILE A 34 10.81 19.76 -6.36
N LEU A 35 11.01 19.21 -5.16
CA LEU A 35 12.03 18.21 -4.89
C LEU A 35 11.41 16.83 -5.13
N MET A 36 11.54 16.37 -6.38
CA MET A 36 11.11 15.03 -6.76
C MET A 36 11.92 14.02 -5.96
N PHE A 37 11.20 13.12 -5.29
CA PHE A 37 11.74 12.02 -4.48
C PHE A 37 12.45 12.38 -3.17
N SER A 38 12.98 13.61 -2.99
CA SER A 38 13.60 14.04 -1.73
C SER A 38 12.73 13.83 -0.49
N TYR A 39 13.33 13.45 0.64
CA TYR A 39 12.63 13.40 1.93
C TYR A 39 13.22 14.37 2.94
N SER A 40 14.49 14.74 2.80
CA SER A 40 15.26 15.47 3.81
C SER A 40 15.70 16.87 3.41
N GLU A 41 15.48 17.27 2.14
CA GLU A 41 15.73 18.66 1.72
C GLU A 41 14.59 19.61 2.10
N TYR A 42 13.45 19.10 2.57
CA TYR A 42 12.38 19.92 3.14
C TYR A 42 12.75 20.35 4.56
N ASP A 43 12.62 21.65 4.86
CA ASP A 43 12.96 22.19 6.16
C ASP A 43 12.10 21.60 7.30
N GLY A 44 12.77 20.97 8.27
CA GLY A 44 12.15 20.39 9.45
C GLY A 44 11.76 18.91 9.31
N PHE A 45 11.48 18.26 10.45
CA PHE A 45 11.24 16.81 10.50
C PHE A 45 9.80 16.40 10.09
N ILE A 46 8.87 17.35 10.02
CA ILE A 46 7.44 17.07 9.78
C ILE A 46 7.21 16.55 8.35
N TRP A 47 7.87 17.14 7.36
CA TRP A 47 7.68 16.80 5.95
C TRP A 47 8.13 15.39 5.58
N PRO A 48 9.35 14.93 5.97
CA PRO A 48 9.73 13.53 5.76
C PRO A 48 8.74 12.56 6.39
N ILE A 49 8.28 12.83 7.63
CA ILE A 49 7.28 11.99 8.30
C ILE A 49 5.97 11.97 7.51
N LEU A 50 5.46 13.14 7.11
CA LEU A 50 4.25 13.25 6.31
C LEU A 50 4.36 12.46 5.00
N LEU A 51 5.48 12.58 4.28
CA LEU A 51 5.75 11.83 3.05
C LEU A 51 5.78 10.31 3.30
N THR A 52 6.33 9.83 4.42
CA THR A 52 6.26 8.40 4.76
C THR A 52 4.85 7.91 5.05
N VAL A 53 4.01 8.72 5.71
CA VAL A 53 2.60 8.40 5.95
C VAL A 53 1.82 8.38 4.64
N ILE A 54 2.05 9.36 3.77
CA ILE A 54 1.46 9.42 2.43
C ILE A 54 1.90 8.22 1.59
N ALA A 55 3.16 7.79 1.70
CA ALA A 55 3.65 6.59 1.04
C ALA A 55 2.87 5.33 1.47
N MET A 56 2.59 5.20 2.78
CA MET A 56 1.77 4.12 3.32
C MET A 56 0.33 4.17 2.79
N LEU A 57 -0.33 5.33 2.89
CA LEU A 57 -1.73 5.50 2.50
C LEU A 57 -1.94 5.32 1.00
N SER A 58 -1.03 5.85 0.19
CA SER A 58 -1.07 5.70 -1.27
C SER A 58 -0.82 4.25 -1.70
N ALA A 59 0.12 3.54 -1.05
CA ALA A 59 0.33 2.12 -1.28
C ALA A 59 -0.89 1.28 -0.86
N PHE A 60 -1.54 1.62 0.25
CA PHE A 60 -2.78 0.96 0.65
C PHE A 60 -3.89 1.14 -0.40
N ALA A 61 -4.13 2.39 -0.84
CA ALA A 61 -5.13 2.71 -1.84
C ALA A 61 -4.85 2.01 -3.18
N GLY A 62 -3.59 2.04 -3.63
CA GLY A 62 -3.15 1.36 -4.84
C GLY A 62 -3.35 -0.16 -4.76
N ALA A 63 -3.04 -0.77 -3.62
CA ALA A 63 -3.24 -2.20 -3.37
C ALA A 63 -4.73 -2.57 -3.38
N VAL A 64 -5.57 -1.82 -2.67
CA VAL A 64 -7.03 -2.04 -2.63
C VAL A 64 -7.62 -1.99 -4.05
N PHE A 65 -7.25 -0.97 -4.84
CA PHE A 65 -7.74 -0.83 -6.20
C PHE A 65 -7.24 -1.98 -7.09
N SER A 66 -5.94 -2.28 -7.03
CA SER A 66 -5.33 -3.37 -7.80
C SER A 66 -6.01 -4.70 -7.51
N PHE A 67 -6.20 -5.04 -6.23
CA PHE A 67 -6.76 -6.33 -5.81
C PHE A 67 -8.24 -6.46 -6.15
N THR A 68 -8.97 -5.34 -6.09
CA THR A 68 -10.39 -5.30 -6.46
C THR A 68 -10.57 -5.47 -7.97
N TYR A 69 -9.79 -4.74 -8.78
CA TYR A 69 -9.86 -4.82 -10.24
C TYR A 69 -9.34 -6.18 -10.76
N GLY A 70 -8.26 -6.68 -10.17
CA GLY A 70 -7.61 -7.94 -10.52
C GLY A 70 -8.20 -9.18 -9.87
N LYS A 71 -9.39 -9.09 -9.23
CA LYS A 71 -9.97 -10.17 -8.40
C LYS A 71 -10.03 -11.53 -9.12
N SER A 72 -10.35 -11.55 -10.42
CA SER A 72 -10.38 -12.78 -11.25
C SER A 72 -9.00 -13.44 -11.43
N HIS A 73 -7.92 -12.70 -11.26
CA HIS A 73 -6.54 -13.17 -11.35
C HIS A 73 -5.74 -12.74 -10.12
N LYS A 74 -6.29 -13.01 -8.93
CA LYS A 74 -5.76 -12.66 -7.62
C LYS A 74 -4.23 -12.62 -7.59
N TYR A 75 -3.58 -13.79 -7.65
CA TYR A 75 -2.11 -13.93 -7.54
C TYR A 75 -1.32 -13.08 -8.54
N SER A 76 -1.78 -13.03 -9.80
CA SER A 76 -1.13 -12.23 -10.83
C SER A 76 -1.24 -10.73 -10.55
N SER A 77 -2.34 -10.26 -9.94
CA SER A 77 -2.53 -8.86 -9.59
C SER A 77 -1.70 -8.43 -8.39
N ILE A 78 -1.56 -9.28 -7.37
CA ILE A 78 -0.68 -8.96 -6.24
C ILE A 78 0.76 -8.95 -6.70
N LEU A 79 1.17 -9.97 -7.44
CA LEU A 79 2.55 -10.09 -7.87
C LEU A 79 2.94 -8.90 -8.76
N SER A 80 2.09 -8.52 -9.73
CA SER A 80 2.35 -7.36 -10.58
C SER A 80 2.42 -6.07 -9.76
N TYR A 81 1.45 -5.83 -8.88
CA TYR A 81 1.44 -4.64 -8.03
C TYR A 81 2.65 -4.57 -7.10
N LEU A 82 2.97 -5.67 -6.43
CA LEU A 82 4.06 -5.75 -5.45
C LEU A 82 5.42 -5.58 -6.12
N LEU A 83 5.64 -6.19 -7.28
CA LEU A 83 6.86 -5.98 -8.06
C LEU A 83 6.99 -4.52 -8.51
N SER A 84 5.92 -3.94 -9.07
CA SER A 84 5.95 -2.54 -9.51
C SER A 84 6.13 -1.56 -8.35
N LEU A 85 5.52 -1.82 -7.19
CA LEU A 85 5.68 -1.01 -5.98
C LEU A 85 7.11 -1.09 -5.42
N ILE A 86 7.69 -2.29 -5.34
CA ILE A 86 9.07 -2.47 -4.91
C ILE A 86 10.02 -1.77 -5.87
N LEU A 87 9.84 -1.94 -7.18
CA LEU A 87 10.67 -1.24 -8.18
C LEU A 87 10.57 0.28 -8.04
N LEU A 88 9.37 0.81 -7.82
CA LEU A 88 9.16 2.24 -7.59
C LEU A 88 9.92 2.73 -6.35
N ARG A 89 9.70 2.09 -5.19
CA ARG A 89 10.34 2.49 -3.93
C ARG A 89 11.85 2.27 -3.93
N TYR A 90 12.31 1.18 -4.53
CA TYR A 90 13.73 0.92 -4.75
C TYR A 90 14.36 1.98 -5.64
N GLY A 91 13.69 2.38 -6.72
CA GLY A 91 14.13 3.48 -7.58
C GLY A 91 14.31 4.78 -6.79
N GLN A 92 13.36 5.12 -5.91
CA GLN A 92 13.49 6.27 -5.00
C GLN A 92 14.68 6.15 -4.06
N ILE A 93 14.88 4.99 -3.42
CA ILE A 93 16.03 4.75 -2.53
C ILE A 93 17.35 4.89 -3.29
N HIS A 94 17.45 4.29 -4.48
CA HIS A 94 18.67 4.31 -5.29
C HIS A 94 19.04 5.72 -5.74
N LEU A 95 18.04 6.53 -6.15
CA LEU A 95 18.26 7.92 -6.53
C LEU A 95 18.72 8.80 -5.35
N LEU A 96 18.34 8.46 -4.12
CA LEU A 96 18.65 9.26 -2.93
C LEU A 96 19.88 8.76 -2.15
N TYR A 97 20.42 7.60 -2.52
CA TYR A 97 21.47 6.92 -1.74
C TYR A 97 22.72 7.76 -1.53
N GLU A 98 23.08 8.59 -2.52
CA GLU A 98 24.27 9.44 -2.47
C GLU A 98 23.98 10.89 -2.09
N THR A 99 22.71 11.30 -2.06
CA THR A 99 22.31 12.70 -1.87
C THR A 99 21.74 12.97 -0.48
N GLU A 100 21.08 11.99 0.14
CA GLU A 100 20.26 12.21 1.32
C GLU A 100 20.26 11.03 2.30
N THR A 101 19.67 11.24 3.47
CA THR A 101 19.49 10.18 4.45
C THR A 101 18.47 9.14 3.95
N ILE A 102 18.91 7.90 3.76
CA ILE A 102 18.08 6.79 3.26
C ILE A 102 17.02 6.26 4.25
N VAL A 103 17.04 6.74 5.49
CA VAL A 103 16.14 6.27 6.57
C VAL A 103 14.67 6.44 6.18
N TYR A 104 14.25 7.62 5.72
CA TYR A 104 12.85 7.87 5.36
C TYR A 104 12.39 7.07 4.13
N PRO A 105 13.16 7.00 3.02
CA PRO A 105 12.85 6.10 1.91
C PRO A 105 12.69 4.63 2.32
N ILE A 106 13.55 4.11 3.22
CA ILE A 106 13.45 2.73 3.71
C ILE A 106 12.19 2.54 4.57
N ILE A 107 11.90 3.48 5.47
CA ILE A 107 10.67 3.45 6.28
C ILE A 107 9.43 3.49 5.37
N ALA A 108 9.44 4.35 4.34
CA ALA A 108 8.36 4.44 3.36
C ALA A 108 8.15 3.10 2.63
N LEU A 109 9.22 2.39 2.25
CA LEU A 109 9.14 1.04 1.68
C LEU A 109 8.49 0.04 2.66
N ILE A 110 8.99 -0.03 3.91
CA ILE A 110 8.47 -0.94 4.93
C ILE A 110 6.97 -0.69 5.18
N LEU A 111 6.58 0.57 5.37
CA LEU A 111 5.18 0.94 5.56
C LEU A 111 4.32 0.64 4.34
N SER A 112 4.85 0.85 3.13
CA SER A 112 4.17 0.48 1.89
C SER A 112 3.89 -1.03 1.84
N LEU A 113 4.86 -1.88 2.23
CA LEU A 113 4.67 -3.34 2.27
C LEU A 113 3.64 -3.77 3.33
N ILE A 114 3.66 -3.14 4.52
CA ILE A 114 2.64 -3.36 5.55
C ILE A 114 1.26 -2.99 5.01
N ALA A 115 1.14 -1.85 4.32
CA ALA A 115 -0.11 -1.43 3.70
C ALA A 115 -0.64 -2.45 2.66
N VAL A 116 0.24 -3.06 1.86
CA VAL A 116 -0.17 -4.15 0.95
C VAL A 116 -0.74 -5.34 1.71
N LEU A 117 -0.13 -5.74 2.83
CA LEU A 117 -0.62 -6.84 3.67
C LEU A 117 -1.98 -6.51 4.32
N LEU A 118 -2.20 -5.26 4.72
CA LEU A 118 -3.49 -4.81 5.24
C LEU A 118 -4.57 -4.85 4.16
N ALA A 119 -4.27 -4.33 2.96
CA ALA A 119 -5.19 -4.37 1.82
C ALA A 119 -5.54 -5.81 1.42
N TRP A 120 -4.57 -6.72 1.49
CA TRP A 120 -4.78 -8.15 1.25
C TRP A 120 -5.79 -8.76 2.22
N LYS A 121 -5.59 -8.53 3.53
CA LYS A 121 -6.50 -9.03 4.57
C LYS A 121 -7.92 -8.47 4.40
N LEU A 122 -8.04 -7.21 3.99
CA LEU A 122 -9.31 -6.54 3.78
C LEU A 122 -10.09 -7.13 2.59
N ILE A 123 -9.43 -7.33 1.44
CA ILE A 123 -10.09 -7.76 0.19
C ILE A 123 -10.30 -9.27 0.12
N PHE A 124 -9.40 -10.05 0.74
CA PHE A 124 -9.47 -11.51 0.74
C PHE A 124 -9.61 -12.04 2.18
N PRO A 125 -10.76 -11.80 2.84
CA PRO A 125 -10.99 -12.34 4.18
C PRO A 125 -10.89 -13.87 4.15
N LYS A 126 -10.35 -14.46 5.22
CA LYS A 126 -10.38 -15.91 5.40
C LYS A 126 -11.85 -16.36 5.43
N PRO A 127 -12.19 -17.52 4.84
CA PRO A 127 -13.52 -18.08 4.99
C PRO A 127 -13.82 -18.24 6.48
N LYS A 128 -14.95 -17.71 6.95
CA LYS A 128 -15.45 -17.98 8.30
C LYS A 128 -15.62 -19.50 8.40
N ALA A 129 -15.07 -20.10 9.46
CA ALA A 129 -15.39 -21.48 9.79
C ALA A 129 -16.92 -21.61 9.88
N PRO A 130 -17.53 -22.70 9.39
CA PRO A 130 -18.95 -22.92 9.60
C PRO A 130 -19.20 -22.87 11.10
N GLU A 131 -20.07 -21.96 11.54
CA GLU A 131 -20.67 -22.04 12.87
C GLU A 131 -21.28 -23.44 12.97
N SER A 132 -20.68 -24.29 13.81
CA SER A 132 -21.20 -25.60 14.13
C SER A 132 -22.61 -25.40 14.67
N LYS A 133 -23.61 -25.80 13.89
CA LYS A 133 -24.97 -26.01 14.36
C LYS A 133 -24.97 -27.26 15.26
N ASP A 134 -24.47 -27.14 16.48
CA ASP A 134 -24.46 -28.24 17.46
C ASP A 134 -24.76 -27.69 18.87
N GLU A 135 -25.95 -27.12 19.06
CA GLU A 135 -26.52 -26.89 20.41
C GLU A 135 -28.06 -27.01 20.41
N THR A 136 -28.66 -27.97 19.70
CA THR A 136 -30.14 -28.17 19.81
C THR A 136 -30.63 -29.61 19.86
N GLU A 137 -29.76 -30.63 19.96
CA GLU A 137 -30.23 -32.02 20.15
C GLU A 137 -30.20 -32.52 21.61
N GLU A 138 -29.60 -31.81 22.57
CA GLU A 138 -29.49 -32.32 23.95
C GLU A 138 -30.72 -32.06 24.86
N LYS A 139 -31.79 -31.42 24.35
CA LYS A 139 -32.99 -31.07 25.15
C LYS A 139 -34.18 -32.03 25.04
N TYR A 140 -34.11 -33.10 24.23
CA TYR A 140 -35.25 -34.00 24.02
C TYR A 140 -35.14 -35.38 24.68
N HIS A 141 -34.03 -35.72 25.36
CA HIS A 141 -33.83 -37.05 25.95
C HIS A 141 -33.99 -37.14 27.48
N THR A 142 -34.43 -36.08 28.17
CA THR A 142 -34.60 -36.08 29.64
C THR A 142 -36.03 -35.84 30.13
N ALA A 143 -37.04 -36.19 29.34
CA ALA A 143 -38.43 -36.21 29.80
C ALA A 143 -39.13 -37.52 29.38
N ASN A 144 -38.94 -38.57 30.17
CA ASN A 144 -39.81 -39.75 30.24
C ASN A 144 -40.03 -40.10 31.72
#